data_AF-A0A1X9Z588-F1
#
_entry.id   AF-A0A1X9Z588-F1
#
_cell.length_a   1.000
_cell.length_b   1.000
_cell.length_c   1.000
_cell.angle_alpha   90.00
_cell.angle_beta   90.00
_cell.angle_gamma   90.00
#
_symmetry.space_group_name_H-M   'P 1'
#
loop_
_entity.id
_entity.type
_entity.pdbx_description
1 polymer ?
#
loop_
_entity_poly.entity_id
_entity_poly.type
_entity_poly.pdbx_seq_one_letter_code
_entity_poly.pdbx_strand_id
1 'polypeptide(L)'
;MKTTINSFKKLTLFSLVLITAACSKKELEPLETGPTIPDYSFTGASAAELMFEDGEEMSTMTSESRRFNVNNVLRIVALNNTTIEVANFAPVDITDATILVSIKGQPQKIQLFHIGTIKGHRIKQMEYPFISGQTEYLDVNNNTVDLSAYKTIGINPADISFEFTGTTPLITKLKKLNIIKWQPKMHDFDPQNEDNNWLDEPTAKQFRMFTGFMINFAYMYTDDTMRSSIVNELVIGNDGTTPLTTAEKEADWIKAQTRTKINCGLTDTRKVSGLGGGSTFGMPDWLTLNYMTKSYSTPFHEMGHVLGYSHSSSMTYPQNNRGNVPVFMARQDVMNAAGDFPIRTNNYYKPDDIPAAKPATSARKAIDSGLECIH
;
A
#
# COMPACT_ATOMS: atom_id res chain seq x y z
N MET A 1 -72.05 -83.55 -11.75
CA MET A 1 -71.76 -83.63 -10.30
C MET A 1 -70.47 -82.85 -10.06
N LYS A 2 -70.56 -81.71 -9.34
CA LYS A 2 -69.53 -80.86 -8.68
C LYS A 2 -68.24 -80.41 -9.45
N THR A 3 -68.12 -79.12 -9.82
CA THR A 3 -67.34 -77.99 -9.19
C THR A 3 -65.81 -78.07 -9.42
N THR A 4 -65.02 -77.06 -9.85
CA THR A 4 -64.80 -75.70 -9.26
C THR A 4 -63.86 -74.80 -10.13
N ILE A 5 -64.28 -73.53 -10.34
CA ILE A 5 -63.60 -72.19 -10.34
C ILE A 5 -62.06 -72.06 -10.54
N ASN A 6 -61.60 -71.16 -11.43
CA ASN A 6 -60.89 -69.90 -11.06
C ASN A 6 -60.64 -68.89 -12.20
N SER A 7 -60.64 -67.60 -11.80
CA SER A 7 -60.65 -66.36 -12.58
C SER A 7 -59.23 -65.83 -12.90
N PHE A 8 -59.03 -65.05 -13.98
CA PHE A 8 -58.21 -63.83 -13.95
C PHE A 8 -58.54 -62.88 -15.12
N LYS A 9 -58.44 -61.57 -14.84
CA LYS A 9 -59.09 -60.42 -15.51
C LYS A 9 -58.37 -59.89 -16.76
N LYS A 10 -59.17 -59.27 -17.64
CA LYS A 10 -58.82 -58.59 -18.90
C LYS A 10 -58.28 -57.16 -18.66
N LEU A 11 -57.33 -56.74 -19.51
CA LEU A 11 -56.82 -55.38 -19.65
C LEU A 11 -57.33 -54.82 -20.99
N THR A 12 -58.02 -53.67 -20.98
CA THR A 12 -58.50 -52.98 -22.19
C THR A 12 -57.83 -51.61 -22.28
N LEU A 13 -57.23 -51.33 -23.44
CA LEU A 13 -56.50 -50.12 -23.80
C LEU A 13 -57.49 -48.99 -24.16
N PHE A 14 -57.31 -47.78 -23.62
CA PHE A 14 -58.06 -46.58 -24.04
C PHE A 14 -57.09 -45.53 -24.57
N SER A 15 -57.34 -45.08 -25.81
CA SER A 15 -56.60 -44.02 -26.51
C SER A 15 -57.03 -42.64 -26.01
N LEU A 16 -56.07 -41.76 -25.72
CA LEU A 16 -56.32 -40.36 -25.33
C LEU A 16 -55.79 -39.41 -26.41
N VAL A 17 -56.69 -38.58 -26.94
CA VAL A 17 -56.42 -37.53 -27.93
C VAL A 17 -55.82 -36.30 -27.22
N LEU A 18 -54.67 -35.84 -27.70
CA LEU A 18 -53.99 -34.62 -27.23
C LEU A 18 -54.56 -33.38 -27.94
N ILE A 19 -55.10 -32.44 -27.15
CA ILE A 19 -55.46 -31.09 -27.60
C ILE A 19 -54.26 -30.18 -27.30
N THR A 20 -53.66 -29.60 -28.34
CA THR A 20 -52.57 -28.62 -28.20
C THR A 20 -53.15 -27.22 -27.98
N ALA A 21 -53.06 -26.71 -26.75
CA ALA A 21 -53.24 -25.29 -26.47
C ALA A 21 -51.93 -24.54 -26.73
N ALA A 22 -51.93 -23.61 -27.68
CA ALA A 22 -50.81 -22.74 -27.99
C ALA A 22 -50.70 -21.62 -26.95
N CYS A 23 -49.78 -21.75 -26.00
CA CYS A 23 -49.30 -20.63 -25.18
C CYS A 23 -48.30 -19.82 -26.01
N SER A 24 -48.62 -18.57 -26.35
CA SER A 24 -47.62 -17.64 -26.88
C SER A 24 -46.57 -17.41 -25.79
N LYS A 25 -45.34 -17.86 -26.01
CA LYS A 25 -44.19 -17.46 -25.20
C LYS A 25 -44.04 -15.95 -25.34
N LYS A 26 -44.41 -15.21 -24.30
CA LYS A 26 -44.02 -13.82 -24.15
C LYS A 26 -42.50 -13.83 -24.01
N GLU A 27 -41.81 -13.29 -25.00
CA GLU A 27 -40.37 -13.07 -24.96
C GLU A 27 -40.08 -12.27 -23.69
N LEU A 28 -39.25 -12.82 -22.80
CA LEU A 28 -38.79 -12.10 -21.61
C LEU A 28 -38.05 -10.87 -22.12
N GLU A 29 -38.56 -9.68 -21.80
CA GLU A 29 -37.82 -8.44 -22.04
C GLU A 29 -36.42 -8.59 -21.42
N PRO A 30 -35.35 -8.15 -22.11
CA PRO A 30 -34.02 -8.21 -21.55
C PRO A 30 -34.04 -7.46 -20.22
N LEU A 31 -33.59 -8.14 -19.15
CA LEU A 31 -33.33 -7.50 -17.87
C LEU A 31 -32.54 -6.22 -18.15
N GLU A 32 -33.09 -5.05 -17.81
CA GLU A 32 -32.34 -3.81 -17.83
C GLU A 32 -31.10 -4.02 -16.96
N THR A 33 -29.95 -4.19 -17.61
CA THR A 33 -28.67 -4.22 -16.94
C THR A 33 -28.44 -2.79 -16.47
N GLY A 34 -28.55 -2.56 -15.16
CA GLY A 34 -28.21 -1.26 -14.55
C GLY A 34 -26.79 -0.80 -14.92
N PRO A 35 -26.41 0.43 -14.56
CA PRO A 35 -25.12 1.00 -14.95
C PRO A 35 -23.96 0.10 -14.52
N THR A 36 -23.09 -0.23 -15.47
CA THR A 36 -21.89 -1.04 -15.24
C THR A 36 -20.73 -0.14 -14.84
N ILE A 37 -19.88 -0.57 -13.91
CA ILE A 37 -18.71 0.21 -13.51
C ILE A 37 -17.65 0.12 -14.63
N PRO A 38 -17.15 1.25 -15.16
CA PRO A 38 -16.08 1.23 -16.17
C PRO A 38 -14.83 0.52 -15.66
N ASP A 39 -14.19 -0.31 -16.49
CA ASP A 39 -13.00 -1.09 -16.13
C ASP A 39 -11.75 -0.61 -16.88
N TYR A 40 -10.64 -0.43 -16.17
CA TYR A 40 -9.37 0.02 -16.70
C TYR A 40 -8.21 -0.89 -16.27
N SER A 41 -7.20 -0.98 -17.13
CA SER A 41 -5.93 -1.63 -16.81
C SER A 41 -4.76 -0.75 -17.25
N PHE A 42 -3.86 -0.47 -16.31
CA PHE A 42 -2.66 0.36 -16.48
C PHE A 42 -1.43 -0.54 -16.48
N THR A 43 -1.31 -1.34 -17.55
CA THR A 43 -0.26 -2.36 -17.75
C THR A 43 0.75 -1.98 -18.83
N GLY A 44 0.66 -0.75 -19.36
CA GLY A 44 1.54 -0.25 -20.42
C GLY A 44 3.02 -0.39 -20.08
N ALA A 45 3.87 -0.39 -21.11
CA ALA A 45 5.32 -0.50 -20.99
C ALA A 45 6.05 0.84 -21.17
N SER A 46 5.32 1.95 -21.32
CA SER A 46 5.91 3.27 -21.57
C SER A 46 6.78 3.74 -20.40
N ALA A 47 8.03 4.12 -20.68
CA ALA A 47 8.93 4.72 -19.68
C ALA A 47 8.34 6.02 -19.09
N ALA A 48 7.66 6.82 -19.91
CA ALA A 48 7.05 8.08 -19.48
C ALA A 48 5.88 7.90 -18.48
N GLU A 49 5.36 6.68 -18.34
CA GLU A 49 4.30 6.33 -17.40
C GLU A 49 4.85 5.58 -16.18
N LEU A 50 6.17 5.52 -15.99
CA LEU A 50 6.82 4.86 -14.87
C LEU A 50 7.43 5.90 -13.95
N MET A 51 7.16 5.78 -12.64
CA MET A 51 7.86 6.55 -11.63
C MET A 51 9.17 5.86 -11.28
N PHE A 52 10.22 6.64 -11.09
CA PHE A 52 11.57 6.14 -10.84
C PHE A 52 11.99 5.22 -11.98
N GLU A 53 11.94 5.70 -13.22
CA GLU A 53 12.51 4.94 -14.34
C GLU A 53 14.04 4.99 -14.29
N ASP A 54 14.71 3.92 -14.71
CA ASP A 54 16.18 3.92 -14.77
C ASP A 54 16.65 5.01 -15.75
N GLY A 55 17.44 5.98 -15.26
CA GLY A 55 17.87 7.17 -16.02
C GLY A 55 16.92 8.37 -15.94
N GLU A 56 15.85 8.32 -15.13
CA GLU A 56 15.02 9.48 -14.83
C GLU A 56 15.84 10.57 -14.10
N GLU A 57 15.64 11.83 -14.47
CA GLU A 57 16.33 12.98 -13.87
C GLU A 57 16.08 13.06 -12.35
N MET A 58 17.15 13.32 -11.58
CA MET A 58 17.10 13.44 -10.11
C MET A 58 16.05 14.47 -9.65
N SER A 59 15.95 15.59 -10.37
CA SER A 59 14.96 16.65 -10.10
C SER A 59 13.51 16.16 -10.23
N THR A 60 13.25 15.20 -11.13
CA THR A 60 11.92 14.60 -11.29
C THR A 60 11.66 13.56 -10.20
N MET A 61 12.63 12.68 -9.93
CA MET A 61 12.52 11.65 -8.89
C MET A 61 12.32 12.23 -7.47
N THR A 62 12.85 13.42 -7.21
CA THR A 62 12.77 14.10 -5.90
C THR A 62 11.77 15.26 -5.84
N SER A 63 11.01 15.46 -6.92
CA SER A 63 9.99 16.50 -7.03
C SER A 63 8.82 16.27 -6.06
N GLU A 64 8.10 17.33 -5.71
CA GLU A 64 6.93 17.22 -4.82
C GLU A 64 5.79 16.37 -5.43
N SER A 65 5.74 16.16 -6.75
CA SER A 65 4.76 15.26 -7.36
C SER A 65 4.96 13.80 -6.97
N ARG A 66 6.20 13.43 -6.57
CA ARG A 66 6.59 12.10 -6.06
C ARG A 66 6.35 11.94 -4.56
N ARG A 67 5.89 12.99 -3.85
CA ARG A 67 5.40 12.84 -2.48
C ARG A 67 4.07 12.11 -2.52
N PHE A 68 3.95 11.04 -1.72
CA PHE A 68 2.73 10.26 -1.62
C PHE A 68 2.31 10.08 -0.17
N ASN A 69 1.03 9.85 0.06
CA ASN A 69 0.56 9.46 1.39
C ASN A 69 0.53 7.93 1.46
N VAL A 70 1.11 7.32 2.50
CA VAL A 70 1.10 5.85 2.63
C VAL A 70 -0.31 5.27 2.80
N ASN A 71 -1.27 6.06 3.28
CA ASN A 71 -2.67 5.67 3.33
C ASN A 71 -3.40 5.77 1.98
N ASN A 72 -2.77 6.36 0.96
CA ASN A 72 -3.27 6.50 -0.39
C ASN A 72 -2.16 6.12 -1.39
N VAL A 73 -1.57 4.93 -1.21
CA VAL A 73 -0.52 4.42 -2.10
C VAL A 73 -1.00 4.26 -3.54
N LEU A 74 -2.27 3.86 -3.72
CA LEU A 74 -3.00 4.03 -4.97
C LEU A 74 -3.66 5.41 -4.92
N ARG A 75 -2.97 6.39 -5.49
CA ARG A 75 -3.37 7.79 -5.51
C ARG A 75 -4.25 8.06 -6.72
N ILE A 76 -5.40 8.68 -6.48
CA ILE A 76 -6.18 9.33 -7.52
C ILE A 76 -6.33 10.80 -7.12
N VAL A 77 -5.98 11.70 -8.04
CA VAL A 77 -6.09 13.14 -7.83
C VAL A 77 -6.70 13.82 -9.05
N ALA A 78 -7.55 14.81 -8.80
CA ALA A 78 -8.06 15.70 -9.84
C ALA A 78 -6.95 16.68 -10.24
N LEU A 79 -6.47 16.60 -11.48
CA LEU A 79 -5.50 17.55 -12.01
C LEU A 79 -6.16 18.86 -12.44
N ASN A 80 -7.39 18.73 -12.96
CA ASN A 80 -8.26 19.83 -13.33
C ASN A 80 -9.71 19.32 -13.33
N ASN A 81 -10.64 20.11 -13.88
CA ASN A 81 -12.06 19.75 -13.84
C ASN A 81 -12.39 18.45 -14.58
N THR A 82 -11.66 18.09 -15.64
CA THR A 82 -11.99 16.98 -16.52
C THR A 82 -11.00 15.81 -16.44
N THR A 83 -9.83 16.03 -15.86
CA THR A 83 -8.70 15.10 -15.89
C THR A 83 -8.28 14.67 -14.49
N ILE A 84 -8.04 13.37 -14.33
CA ILE A 84 -7.45 12.77 -13.14
C ILE A 84 -6.08 12.17 -13.44
N GLU A 85 -5.25 12.08 -12.41
CA GLU A 85 -4.09 11.21 -12.37
C GLU A 85 -4.44 9.96 -11.55
N VAL A 86 -3.99 8.79 -12.01
CA VAL A 86 -3.99 7.52 -11.30
C VAL A 86 -2.54 7.07 -11.14
N ALA A 87 -2.07 6.94 -9.91
CA ALA A 87 -0.68 6.58 -9.61
C ALA A 87 -0.59 5.50 -8.54
N ASN A 88 0.20 4.46 -8.79
CA ASN A 88 0.55 3.43 -7.81
C ASN A 88 1.97 3.68 -7.29
N PHE A 89 2.10 4.16 -6.05
CA PHE A 89 3.40 4.40 -5.42
C PHE A 89 4.06 3.16 -4.83
N ALA A 90 3.34 2.03 -4.78
CA ALA A 90 3.89 0.79 -4.30
C ALA A 90 4.69 0.08 -5.41
N PRO A 91 5.84 -0.54 -5.09
CA PRO A 91 6.58 -1.38 -6.05
C PRO A 91 5.94 -2.77 -6.24
N VAL A 92 4.61 -2.86 -6.21
CA VAL A 92 3.86 -4.09 -6.41
C VAL A 92 2.65 -3.79 -7.27
N ASP A 93 2.20 -4.76 -8.03
CA ASP A 93 0.98 -4.63 -8.80
C ASP A 93 -0.23 -4.59 -7.86
N ILE A 94 -1.14 -3.65 -8.11
CA ILE A 94 -2.45 -3.60 -7.44
C ILE A 94 -3.49 -4.05 -8.43
N THR A 95 -4.30 -5.04 -8.05
CA THR A 95 -5.32 -5.65 -8.90
C THR A 95 -6.67 -5.62 -8.19
N ASP A 96 -7.75 -5.60 -8.98
CA ASP A 96 -9.13 -5.71 -8.50
C ASP A 96 -9.46 -4.63 -7.45
N ALA A 97 -9.19 -3.37 -7.83
CA ALA A 97 -9.45 -2.20 -7.00
C ALA A 97 -10.61 -1.39 -7.56
N THR A 98 -11.60 -1.08 -6.73
CA THR A 98 -12.67 -0.13 -7.06
C THR A 98 -12.28 1.25 -6.56
N ILE A 99 -12.31 2.24 -7.44
CA ILE A 99 -12.11 3.64 -7.09
C ILE A 99 -13.45 4.25 -6.74
N LEU A 100 -13.54 4.72 -5.50
CA LEU A 100 -14.69 5.44 -4.99
C LEU A 100 -14.40 6.94 -5.04
N VAL A 101 -15.43 7.72 -5.37
CA VAL A 101 -15.37 9.17 -5.40
C VAL A 101 -16.38 9.77 -4.44
N SER A 102 -15.95 10.77 -3.68
CA SER A 102 -16.84 11.65 -2.91
C SER A 102 -16.93 12.99 -3.64
N ILE A 103 -18.15 13.39 -4.00
CA ILE A 103 -18.43 14.66 -4.67
C ILE A 103 -19.23 15.52 -3.70
N LYS A 104 -18.83 16.79 -3.52
CA LYS A 104 -19.52 17.72 -2.63
C LYS A 104 -21.00 17.84 -3.01
N GLY A 105 -21.86 17.68 -2.01
CA GLY A 105 -23.32 17.71 -2.19
C GLY A 105 -23.94 16.34 -2.50
N GLN A 106 -23.15 15.32 -2.88
CA GLN A 106 -23.64 13.95 -2.99
C GLN A 106 -23.62 13.27 -1.61
N PRO A 107 -24.69 12.56 -1.21
CA PRO A 107 -24.80 11.97 0.12
C PRO A 107 -23.94 10.72 0.29
N GLN A 108 -23.69 9.99 -0.81
CA GLN A 108 -22.97 8.72 -0.82
C GLN A 108 -21.77 8.80 -1.76
N LYS A 109 -20.77 7.98 -1.47
CA LYS A 109 -19.65 7.75 -2.38
C LYS A 109 -20.13 6.99 -3.61
N ILE A 110 -19.53 7.29 -4.75
CA ILE A 110 -19.88 6.71 -6.05
C ILE A 110 -18.76 5.79 -6.50
N GLN A 111 -19.10 4.63 -7.06
CA GLN A 111 -18.18 3.68 -7.67
C GLN A 111 -17.78 4.20 -9.05
N LEU A 112 -16.68 4.96 -9.13
CA LEU A 112 -16.32 5.73 -10.32
C LEU A 112 -15.76 4.84 -11.44
N PHE A 113 -14.82 3.96 -11.10
CA PHE A 113 -14.29 2.95 -12.02
C PHE A 113 -13.60 1.83 -11.26
N HIS A 114 -13.42 0.72 -11.94
CA HIS A 114 -12.65 -0.43 -11.51
C HIS A 114 -11.28 -0.43 -12.19
N ILE A 115 -10.26 -0.86 -11.45
CA ILE A 115 -8.92 -1.11 -11.94
C ILE A 115 -8.67 -2.61 -11.88
N GLY A 116 -8.72 -3.27 -13.04
CA GLY A 116 -8.32 -4.67 -13.16
C GLY A 116 -6.86 -4.86 -12.73
N THR A 117 -5.94 -4.03 -13.22
CA THR A 117 -4.54 -4.01 -12.78
C THR A 117 -3.88 -2.65 -12.99
N ILE A 118 -3.09 -2.19 -12.03
CA ILE A 118 -2.09 -1.13 -12.20
C ILE A 118 -0.73 -1.68 -11.77
N LYS A 119 0.27 -1.62 -12.66
CA LYS A 119 1.62 -2.12 -12.35
C LYS A 119 2.29 -1.28 -11.27
N GLY A 120 3.27 -1.88 -10.57
CA GLY A 120 4.11 -1.17 -9.60
C GLY A 120 4.69 0.13 -10.19
N HIS A 121 4.68 1.20 -9.39
CA HIS A 121 5.20 2.53 -9.79
C HIS A 121 4.57 3.15 -11.05
N ARG A 122 3.44 2.64 -11.56
CA ARG A 122 2.78 3.25 -12.73
C ARG A 122 2.07 4.56 -12.38
N ILE A 123 2.09 5.49 -13.33
CA ILE A 123 1.35 6.76 -13.30
C ILE A 123 0.67 6.99 -14.65
N LYS A 124 -0.60 7.39 -14.63
CA LYS A 124 -1.39 7.68 -15.83
C LYS A 124 -2.28 8.90 -15.63
N GLN A 125 -2.37 9.74 -16.65
CA GLN A 125 -3.42 10.77 -16.73
C GLN A 125 -4.53 10.31 -17.66
N MET A 126 -5.78 10.56 -17.28
CA MET A 126 -6.96 10.23 -18.07
C MET A 126 -8.10 11.20 -17.74
N GLU A 127 -9.04 11.35 -18.67
CA GLU A 127 -10.29 12.03 -18.36
C GLU A 127 -11.11 11.22 -17.33
N TYR A 128 -11.97 11.90 -16.58
CA TYR A 128 -12.97 11.18 -15.79
C TYR A 128 -13.82 10.28 -16.70
N PRO A 129 -14.18 9.07 -16.26
CA PRO A 129 -15.03 8.18 -17.05
C PRO A 129 -16.36 8.81 -17.48
N PHE A 130 -16.91 9.74 -16.69
CA PHE A 130 -18.16 10.43 -17.01
C PHE A 130 -18.05 11.58 -18.02
N ILE A 131 -16.82 12.03 -18.32
CA ILE A 131 -16.57 13.04 -19.37
C ILE A 131 -16.65 12.37 -20.74
N SER A 132 -15.85 11.32 -20.94
CA SER A 132 -15.73 10.63 -22.23
C SER A 132 -16.75 9.51 -22.43
N GLY A 133 -17.44 9.07 -21.38
CA GLY A 133 -18.25 7.85 -21.37
C GLY A 133 -19.67 8.02 -20.82
N GLN A 134 -20.11 7.03 -20.05
CA GLN A 134 -21.43 6.97 -19.43
C GLN A 134 -21.60 8.00 -18.30
N THR A 135 -22.83 8.43 -18.03
CA THR A 135 -23.14 9.38 -16.96
C THR A 135 -23.84 8.73 -15.77
N GLU A 136 -24.39 7.54 -15.91
CA GLU A 136 -25.02 6.80 -14.83
C GLU A 136 -24.01 5.88 -14.15
N TYR A 137 -23.97 5.94 -12.81
CA TYR A 137 -23.07 5.17 -11.95
C TYR A 137 -23.85 4.58 -10.78
N LEU A 138 -23.18 3.72 -10.01
CA LEU A 138 -23.72 3.20 -8.75
C LEU A 138 -23.06 3.91 -7.56
N ASP A 139 -23.84 4.26 -6.55
CA ASP A 139 -23.31 4.56 -5.23
C ASP A 139 -22.84 3.28 -4.50
N VAL A 140 -22.23 3.42 -3.33
CA VAL A 140 -21.78 2.28 -2.50
C VAL A 140 -22.92 1.41 -1.96
N ASN A 141 -24.18 1.86 -2.07
CA ASN A 141 -25.38 1.09 -1.71
C ASN A 141 -26.08 0.50 -2.96
N ASN A 142 -25.45 0.60 -4.14
CA ASN A 142 -25.96 0.17 -5.43
C ASN A 142 -27.21 0.93 -5.93
N ASN A 143 -27.41 2.17 -5.49
CA ASN A 143 -28.39 3.07 -6.11
C ASN A 143 -27.78 3.77 -7.32
N THR A 144 -28.57 3.98 -8.36
CA THR A 144 -28.16 4.75 -9.54
C THR A 144 -27.96 6.23 -9.20
N VAL A 145 -26.86 6.80 -9.68
CA VAL A 145 -26.52 8.23 -9.60
C VAL A 145 -26.20 8.75 -10.99
N ASP A 146 -26.88 9.83 -11.40
CA ASP A 146 -26.59 10.51 -12.67
C ASP A 146 -25.58 11.65 -12.49
N LEU A 147 -24.48 11.58 -13.24
CA LEU A 147 -23.40 12.55 -13.31
C LEU A 147 -23.42 13.38 -14.59
N SER A 148 -24.53 13.38 -15.34
CA SER A 148 -24.70 14.11 -16.61
C SER A 148 -24.38 15.60 -16.51
N ALA A 149 -24.70 16.22 -15.36
CA ALA A 149 -24.39 17.62 -15.08
C ALA A 149 -22.88 17.94 -15.14
N TYR A 150 -22.01 16.94 -14.93
CA TYR A 150 -20.55 17.11 -14.93
C TYR A 150 -19.89 16.72 -16.25
N LYS A 151 -20.62 16.15 -17.22
CA LYS A 151 -20.04 15.57 -18.44
C LYS A 151 -19.26 16.55 -19.31
N THR A 152 -19.66 17.82 -19.34
CA THR A 152 -19.02 18.85 -20.19
C THR A 152 -18.11 19.79 -19.39
N ILE A 153 -18.50 20.13 -18.17
CA ILE A 153 -17.81 21.12 -17.32
C ILE A 153 -16.81 20.50 -16.34
N GLY A 154 -16.95 19.20 -16.05
CA GLY A 154 -16.19 18.50 -15.03
C GLY A 154 -16.54 18.88 -13.60
N ILE A 155 -15.66 18.55 -12.67
CA ILE A 155 -15.82 18.80 -11.23
C ILE A 155 -14.59 19.55 -10.72
N ASN A 156 -14.81 20.68 -10.04
CA ASN A 156 -13.71 21.43 -9.44
C ASN A 156 -12.88 20.50 -8.51
N PRO A 157 -11.54 20.46 -8.64
CA PRO A 157 -10.68 19.65 -7.78
C PRO A 157 -10.89 19.83 -6.27
N ALA A 158 -11.37 21.00 -5.83
CA ALA A 158 -11.67 21.26 -4.41
C ALA A 158 -12.98 20.60 -3.91
N ASP A 159 -13.85 20.18 -4.82
CA ASP A 159 -15.18 19.62 -4.51
C ASP A 159 -15.22 18.08 -4.70
N ILE A 160 -14.06 17.45 -4.90
CA ILE A 160 -13.94 16.00 -5.16
C ILE A 160 -12.78 15.38 -4.39
N SER A 161 -12.97 14.14 -3.93
CA SER A 161 -11.90 13.33 -3.33
C SER A 161 -12.10 11.85 -3.65
N PHE A 162 -11.03 11.08 -3.54
CA PHE A 162 -11.00 9.69 -3.97
C PHE A 162 -10.48 8.78 -2.87
N GLU A 163 -10.95 7.54 -2.90
CA GLU A 163 -10.39 6.43 -2.14
C GLU A 163 -10.44 5.15 -2.97
N PHE A 164 -9.64 4.16 -2.62
CA PHE A 164 -9.72 2.84 -3.24
C PHE A 164 -10.24 1.80 -2.24
N THR A 165 -10.95 0.80 -2.75
CA THR A 165 -11.39 -0.36 -1.98
C THR A 165 -11.23 -1.62 -2.82
N GLY A 166 -11.40 -2.78 -2.19
CA GLY A 166 -11.23 -4.09 -2.82
C GLY A 166 -11.06 -5.17 -1.76
N THR A 167 -11.12 -6.42 -2.20
CA THR A 167 -11.09 -7.60 -1.32
C THR A 167 -9.82 -8.42 -1.46
N THR A 168 -8.90 -8.03 -2.36
CA THR A 168 -7.63 -8.74 -2.52
C THR A 168 -6.79 -8.66 -1.23
N PRO A 169 -5.98 -9.70 -0.93
CA PRO A 169 -5.13 -9.71 0.25
C PRO A 169 -4.22 -8.48 0.37
N LEU A 170 -3.71 -7.98 -0.76
CA LEU A 170 -2.89 -6.77 -0.79
C LEU A 170 -3.72 -5.54 -0.41
N ILE A 171 -4.89 -5.33 -1.02
CA ILE A 171 -5.75 -4.18 -0.70
C ILE A 171 -6.19 -4.21 0.76
N THR A 172 -6.52 -5.39 1.30
CA THR A 172 -6.85 -5.52 2.74
C THR A 172 -5.70 -5.04 3.63
N LYS A 173 -4.44 -5.36 3.28
CA LYS A 173 -3.27 -4.85 4.01
C LYS A 173 -3.09 -3.34 3.83
N LEU A 174 -3.17 -2.83 2.60
CA LEU A 174 -2.99 -1.41 2.32
C LEU A 174 -4.06 -0.54 3.02
N LYS A 175 -5.31 -1.02 3.13
CA LYS A 175 -6.37 -0.31 3.88
C LYS A 175 -6.08 -0.15 5.37
N LYS A 176 -5.25 -1.00 5.98
CA LYS A 176 -4.80 -0.79 7.38
C LYS A 176 -3.99 0.49 7.53
N LEU A 177 -3.34 0.97 6.47
CA LEU A 177 -2.54 2.19 6.49
C LEU A 177 -3.39 3.46 6.67
N ASN A 178 -4.73 3.40 6.63
CA ASN A 178 -5.62 4.56 6.79
C ASN A 178 -5.38 5.42 8.04
N ILE A 179 -4.85 4.81 9.10
CA ILE A 179 -4.50 5.48 10.35
C ILE A 179 -3.15 6.21 10.28
N ILE A 180 -2.30 5.89 9.30
CA ILE A 180 -0.96 6.47 9.13
C ILE A 180 -1.03 7.70 8.22
N LYS A 181 -0.39 8.80 8.64
CA LYS A 181 -0.41 10.10 7.93
C LYS A 181 0.88 10.43 7.21
N TRP A 182 1.79 9.46 7.11
CA TRP A 182 3.12 9.68 6.52
C TRP A 182 3.01 10.11 5.07
N GLN A 183 3.83 11.11 4.74
CA GLN A 183 3.99 11.66 3.40
C GLN A 183 5.45 11.53 2.93
N PRO A 184 5.95 10.31 2.64
CA PRO A 184 7.32 10.13 2.17
C PRO A 184 7.54 10.83 0.84
N LYS A 185 8.72 11.41 0.68
CA LYS A 185 9.26 11.89 -0.58
C LYS A 185 10.73 11.54 -0.65
N MET A 186 11.15 10.89 -1.73
CA MET A 186 12.57 10.70 -1.98
C MET A 186 13.26 12.07 -2.11
N HIS A 187 14.42 12.21 -1.51
CA HIS A 187 15.10 13.49 -1.41
C HIS A 187 16.58 13.32 -1.67
N ASP A 188 17.09 14.21 -2.51
CA ASP A 188 18.51 14.42 -2.70
C ASP A 188 18.96 15.47 -1.70
N PHE A 189 19.62 15.01 -0.64
CA PHE A 189 20.18 15.87 0.39
C PHE A 189 21.59 16.37 0.03
N ASP A 190 22.15 15.90 -1.08
CA ASP A 190 23.45 16.33 -1.59
C ASP A 190 23.44 16.63 -3.09
N PRO A 191 22.67 17.65 -3.51
CA PRO A 191 22.56 18.01 -4.92
C PRO A 191 23.86 18.59 -5.53
N GLN A 192 24.92 18.75 -4.74
CA GLN A 192 26.21 19.28 -5.16
C GLN A 192 27.34 18.24 -5.09
N ASN A 193 27.05 17.01 -4.64
CA ASN A 193 28.03 15.96 -4.38
C ASN A 193 29.18 16.47 -3.50
N GLU A 194 28.84 17.15 -2.41
CA GLU A 194 29.78 17.65 -1.41
C GLU A 194 30.29 16.50 -0.51
N ASP A 195 31.43 16.70 0.16
CA ASP A 195 31.93 15.71 1.11
C ASP A 195 31.09 15.70 2.42
N ASN A 196 29.91 15.06 2.39
CA ASN A 196 28.96 15.01 3.51
C ASN A 196 28.41 13.59 3.77
N ASN A 197 27.42 13.46 4.65
CA ASN A 197 26.91 12.16 5.12
C ASN A 197 25.88 11.48 4.19
N TRP A 198 25.49 12.12 3.10
CA TRP A 198 24.50 11.64 2.15
C TRP A 198 25.17 10.95 0.97
N LEU A 199 24.46 10.01 0.35
CA LEU A 199 24.94 9.30 -0.82
C LEU A 199 24.84 10.21 -2.05
N ASP A 200 25.96 10.38 -2.74
CA ASP A 200 26.02 11.03 -4.05
C ASP A 200 25.16 10.26 -5.08
N GLU A 201 24.41 11.01 -5.89
CA GLU A 201 23.65 10.49 -7.04
C GLU A 201 22.81 9.20 -6.78
N PRO A 202 21.83 9.22 -5.84
CA PRO A 202 20.92 8.10 -5.63
C PRO A 202 20.24 7.60 -6.92
N THR A 203 20.25 6.29 -7.13
CA THR A 203 19.65 5.66 -8.31
C THR A 203 18.14 5.47 -8.19
N ALA A 204 17.45 5.43 -9.33
CA ALA A 204 16.03 5.10 -9.40
C ALA A 204 15.69 3.77 -8.69
N LYS A 205 16.54 2.75 -8.85
CA LYS A 205 16.46 1.47 -8.13
C LYS A 205 16.38 1.65 -6.61
N GLN A 206 17.28 2.45 -6.04
CA GLN A 206 17.31 2.63 -4.60
C GLN A 206 16.05 3.38 -4.12
N PHE A 207 15.55 4.34 -4.90
CA PHE A 207 14.28 5.03 -4.60
C PHE A 207 13.06 4.10 -4.69
N ARG A 208 12.96 3.23 -5.70
CA ARG A 208 11.89 2.22 -5.77
C ARG A 208 11.89 1.32 -4.53
N MET A 209 13.07 0.86 -4.12
CA MET A 209 13.24 0.02 -2.94
C MET A 209 12.91 0.77 -1.64
N PHE A 210 13.27 2.05 -1.55
CA PHE A 210 12.95 2.88 -0.40
C PHE A 210 11.44 3.17 -0.30
N THR A 211 10.73 3.41 -1.40
CA THR A 211 9.26 3.53 -1.33
C THR A 211 8.59 2.26 -0.79
N GLY A 212 9.04 1.09 -1.23
CA GLY A 212 8.59 -0.20 -0.70
C GLY A 212 8.91 -0.38 0.78
N PHE A 213 10.10 0.04 1.21
CA PHE A 213 10.49 0.04 2.61
C PHE A 213 9.58 0.94 3.45
N MET A 214 9.31 2.17 3.03
CA MET A 214 8.44 3.10 3.77
C MET A 214 7.01 2.57 3.93
N ILE A 215 6.47 1.86 2.92
CA ILE A 215 5.15 1.23 3.00
C ILE A 215 5.15 0.09 4.04
N ASN A 216 6.14 -0.81 3.99
CA ASN A 216 6.24 -1.88 4.99
C ASN A 216 6.50 -1.33 6.40
N PHE A 217 7.33 -0.30 6.52
CA PHE A 217 7.64 0.30 7.82
C PHE A 217 6.42 0.99 8.42
N ALA A 218 5.65 1.73 7.61
CA ALA A 218 4.35 2.27 8.02
C ALA A 218 3.37 1.16 8.44
N TYR A 219 3.39 0.02 7.74
CA TYR A 219 2.52 -1.12 8.05
C TYR A 219 2.77 -1.70 9.45
N MET A 220 4.01 -1.69 9.94
CA MET A 220 4.31 -2.12 11.32
C MET A 220 3.59 -1.27 12.37
N TYR A 221 3.38 0.01 12.09
CA TYR A 221 2.61 0.92 12.96
C TYR A 221 1.09 0.70 12.91
N THR A 222 0.62 -0.30 12.15
CA THR A 222 -0.78 -0.75 12.14
C THR A 222 -1.00 -2.03 12.93
N ASP A 223 0.08 -2.61 13.47
CA ASP A 223 0.06 -3.92 14.11
C ASP A 223 -0.19 -3.82 15.63
N ASP A 224 -1.32 -4.37 16.09
CA ASP A 224 -1.71 -4.30 17.50
C ASP A 224 -0.75 -5.07 18.42
N THR A 225 -0.11 -6.13 17.90
CA THR A 225 0.91 -6.87 18.66
C THR A 225 2.13 -6.00 18.87
N MET A 226 2.60 -5.31 17.82
CA MET A 226 3.71 -4.37 17.88
C MET A 226 3.43 -3.23 18.86
N ARG A 227 2.24 -2.62 18.77
CA ARG A 227 1.79 -1.59 19.74
C ARG A 227 1.84 -2.12 21.17
N SER A 228 1.27 -3.30 21.39
CA SER A 228 1.24 -3.90 22.73
C SER A 228 2.64 -4.22 23.24
N SER A 229 3.54 -4.70 22.39
CA SER A 229 4.93 -4.98 22.76
C SER A 229 5.68 -3.72 23.17
N ILE A 230 5.61 -2.64 22.38
CA ILE A 230 6.33 -1.40 22.73
C ILE A 230 5.75 -0.71 23.97
N VAL A 231 4.41 -0.68 24.11
CA VAL A 231 3.73 -0.06 25.25
C VAL A 231 4.04 -0.80 26.57
N ASN A 232 4.29 -2.11 26.51
CA ASN A 232 4.68 -2.90 27.69
C ASN A 232 6.21 -3.03 27.87
N GLU A 233 7.01 -2.52 26.94
CA GLU A 233 8.47 -2.57 27.03
C GLU A 233 9.02 -1.55 28.06
N LEU A 234 10.15 -1.88 28.70
CA LEU A 234 10.91 -0.90 29.47
C LEU A 234 11.67 0.00 28.49
N VAL A 235 11.22 1.25 28.40
CA VAL A 235 11.86 2.27 27.57
C VAL A 235 12.36 3.38 28.48
N ILE A 236 13.64 3.74 28.36
CA ILE A 236 14.28 4.81 29.10
C ILE A 236 14.22 6.11 28.29
N GLY A 237 13.81 7.21 28.92
CA GLY A 237 13.68 8.53 28.30
C GLY A 237 15.01 9.23 28.04
N ASN A 238 14.95 10.50 27.62
CA ASN A 238 16.11 11.29 27.20
C ASN A 238 17.11 11.62 28.31
N ASP A 239 16.71 11.51 29.59
CA ASP A 239 17.63 11.67 30.72
C ASP A 239 18.57 10.47 30.90
N GLY A 240 18.32 9.37 30.16
CA GLY A 240 19.10 8.15 30.21
C GLY A 240 18.86 7.29 31.44
N THR A 241 17.91 7.65 32.32
CA THR A 241 17.67 6.95 33.58
C THR A 241 16.21 6.68 33.89
N THR A 242 15.30 7.58 33.51
CA THR A 242 13.89 7.48 33.89
C THR A 242 13.10 6.66 32.86
N PRO A 243 12.38 5.61 33.29
CA PRO A 243 11.48 4.90 32.40
C PRO A 243 10.31 5.77 31.93
N LEU A 244 9.99 5.69 30.64
CA LEU A 244 8.76 6.24 30.08
C LEU A 244 7.55 5.50 30.65
N THR A 245 6.52 6.25 30.99
CA THR A 245 5.21 5.74 31.38
C THR A 245 4.50 5.08 30.19
N THR A 246 3.48 4.27 30.49
CA THR A 246 2.58 3.71 29.47
C THR A 246 1.93 4.81 28.63
N ALA A 247 1.50 5.90 29.25
CA ALA A 247 0.84 7.02 28.56
C ALA A 247 1.78 7.74 27.57
N GLU A 248 3.05 7.92 27.94
CA GLU A 248 4.06 8.50 27.04
C GLU A 248 4.33 7.60 25.84
N LYS A 249 4.49 6.29 26.05
CA LYS A 249 4.69 5.32 24.96
C LYS A 249 3.49 5.24 24.01
N GLU A 250 2.27 5.34 24.53
CA GLU A 250 1.05 5.44 23.71
C GLU A 250 1.01 6.75 22.90
N ALA A 251 1.39 7.87 23.53
CA ALA A 251 1.49 9.14 22.84
C ALA A 251 2.55 9.09 21.72
N ASP A 252 3.68 8.43 21.95
CA ASP A 252 4.72 8.23 20.92
C ASP A 252 4.26 7.33 19.80
N TRP A 253 3.51 6.26 20.09
CA TRP A 253 2.90 5.42 19.07
C TRP A 253 1.99 6.23 18.14
N ILE A 254 1.08 7.03 18.71
CA ILE A 254 0.19 7.91 17.95
C ILE A 254 0.98 9.00 17.22
N LYS A 255 2.01 9.58 17.85
CA LYS A 255 2.91 10.56 17.24
C LYS A 255 3.63 9.98 16.03
N ALA A 256 4.07 8.74 16.09
CA ALA A 256 4.65 8.03 14.96
C ALA A 256 3.61 7.91 13.83
N GLN A 257 2.41 7.38 14.11
CA GLN A 257 1.34 7.22 13.12
C GLN A 257 0.93 8.56 12.46
N THR A 258 0.94 9.65 13.20
CA THR A 258 0.45 10.97 12.77
C THR A 258 1.52 11.90 12.18
N ARG A 259 2.78 11.45 12.08
CA ARG A 259 3.80 12.20 11.33
C ARG A 259 3.36 12.42 9.88
N THR A 260 3.62 13.60 9.35
CA THR A 260 3.24 13.97 7.98
C THR A 260 4.46 13.94 7.06
N LYS A 261 5.05 15.10 6.73
CA LYS A 261 6.16 15.21 5.79
C LYS A 261 7.39 14.44 6.29
N ILE A 262 7.82 13.47 5.49
CA ILE A 262 9.07 12.71 5.68
C ILE A 262 9.87 12.84 4.38
N ASN A 263 11.10 13.33 4.49
CA ASN A 263 12.06 13.42 3.41
C ASN A 263 13.05 12.26 3.56
N CYS A 264 13.01 11.36 2.59
CA CYS A 264 13.71 10.09 2.58
C CYS A 264 15.01 10.22 1.78
N GLY A 265 16.15 10.13 2.46
CA GLY A 265 17.49 10.25 1.84
C GLY A 265 18.30 8.97 2.00
N LEU A 266 19.27 8.75 1.11
CA LEU A 266 20.21 7.64 1.27
C LEU A 266 21.51 8.15 1.88
N THR A 267 22.05 7.45 2.86
CA THR A 267 23.29 7.86 3.55
C THR A 267 24.53 7.26 2.90
N ASP A 268 25.64 7.99 2.94
CA ASP A 268 26.95 7.44 2.61
C ASP A 268 27.41 6.48 3.72
N THR A 269 27.35 5.19 3.40
CA THR A 269 27.69 4.09 4.32
C THR A 269 29.15 4.06 4.76
N ARG A 270 30.03 4.82 4.09
CA ARG A 270 31.42 5.01 4.52
C ARG A 270 31.53 5.91 5.76
N LYS A 271 30.48 6.70 6.04
CA LYS A 271 30.48 7.76 7.07
C LYS A 271 29.45 7.50 8.15
N VAL A 272 28.20 7.26 7.77
CA VAL A 272 27.10 7.08 8.73
C VAL A 272 26.16 5.94 8.32
N SER A 273 25.57 5.30 9.33
CA SER A 273 24.64 4.19 9.12
C SER A 273 23.17 4.61 9.09
N GLY A 274 22.85 5.88 9.34
CA GLY A 274 21.49 6.43 9.32
C GLY A 274 21.48 7.92 9.75
N LEU A 275 20.42 8.64 9.40
CA LEU A 275 20.21 10.05 9.77
C LEU A 275 18.73 10.35 10.01
N GLY A 276 18.32 10.49 11.26
CA GLY A 276 16.94 10.74 11.66
C GLY A 276 16.79 12.05 12.43
N GLY A 277 15.68 12.75 12.20
CA GLY A 277 15.32 13.92 13.00
C GLY A 277 14.39 14.89 12.28
N GLY A 278 13.44 15.48 13.00
CA GLY A 278 12.49 16.43 12.41
C GLY A 278 11.63 15.80 11.31
N SER A 279 11.93 16.12 10.04
CA SER A 279 11.31 15.52 8.84
C SER A 279 12.28 14.65 8.04
N THR A 280 13.54 14.56 8.45
CA THR A 280 14.58 13.79 7.77
C THR A 280 14.56 12.34 8.22
N PHE A 281 14.63 11.43 7.26
CA PHE A 281 14.72 10.00 7.50
C PHE A 281 15.68 9.36 6.48
N GLY A 282 16.93 9.25 6.88
CA GLY A 282 18.07 8.83 6.07
C GLY A 282 18.44 7.38 6.34
N MET A 283 18.48 6.54 5.31
CA MET A 283 18.77 5.11 5.41
C MET A 283 19.96 4.72 4.55
N PRO A 284 20.77 3.73 4.94
CA PRO A 284 21.80 3.18 4.07
C PRO A 284 21.14 2.34 2.96
N ASP A 285 21.71 2.39 1.76
CA ASP A 285 21.13 1.76 0.58
C ASP A 285 20.97 0.23 0.74
N TRP A 286 21.96 -0.46 1.29
CA TRP A 286 21.88 -1.91 1.52
C TRP A 286 20.70 -2.29 2.41
N LEU A 287 20.24 -1.42 3.31
CA LEU A 287 19.10 -1.71 4.16
C LEU A 287 17.80 -1.68 3.37
N THR A 288 17.59 -0.60 2.61
CA THR A 288 16.40 -0.47 1.74
C THR A 288 16.36 -1.57 0.70
N LEU A 289 17.50 -2.18 0.38
CA LEU A 289 17.59 -3.34 -0.50
C LEU A 289 17.28 -4.70 0.15
N ASN A 290 17.31 -4.81 1.49
CA ASN A 290 17.21 -6.10 2.19
C ASN A 290 16.05 -6.21 3.22
N TYR A 291 15.29 -5.14 3.44
CA TYR A 291 14.21 -5.08 4.45
C TYR A 291 13.14 -6.18 4.34
N MET A 292 12.93 -6.74 3.13
CA MET A 292 11.93 -7.79 2.88
C MET A 292 12.32 -9.16 3.42
N THR A 293 13.57 -9.34 3.87
CA THR A 293 14.09 -10.64 4.31
C THR A 293 14.79 -10.60 5.66
N LYS A 294 15.17 -9.42 6.14
CA LYS A 294 15.93 -9.22 7.38
C LYS A 294 15.48 -7.96 8.10
N SER A 295 15.48 -8.00 9.43
CA SER A 295 15.39 -6.81 10.26
C SER A 295 16.75 -6.14 10.44
N TYR A 296 16.71 -4.83 10.69
CA TYR A 296 17.89 -4.01 10.95
C TYR A 296 17.56 -2.97 12.01
N SER A 297 18.54 -2.59 12.82
CA SER A 297 18.35 -1.63 13.92
C SER A 297 18.09 -0.21 13.44
N THR A 298 18.77 0.21 12.38
CA THR A 298 18.81 1.60 11.88
C THR A 298 17.44 2.26 11.77
N PRO A 299 16.40 1.70 11.14
CA PRO A 299 15.18 2.45 10.88
C PRO A 299 14.39 2.73 12.15
N PHE A 300 14.48 1.81 13.12
CA PHE A 300 13.85 1.95 14.42
C PHE A 300 14.60 2.97 15.27
N HIS A 301 15.95 2.95 15.21
CA HIS A 301 16.80 3.96 15.81
C HIS A 301 16.49 5.37 15.28
N GLU A 302 16.50 5.55 13.96
CA GLU A 302 16.24 6.85 13.33
C GLU A 302 14.80 7.32 13.56
N MET A 303 13.83 6.40 13.64
CA MET A 303 12.47 6.78 14.02
C MET A 303 12.41 7.27 15.48
N GLY A 304 13.25 6.76 16.38
CA GLY A 304 13.44 7.33 17.71
C GLY A 304 13.85 8.80 17.66
N HIS A 305 14.83 9.15 16.81
CA HIS A 305 15.22 10.54 16.59
C HIS A 305 14.12 11.38 15.96
N VAL A 306 13.40 10.84 14.97
CA VAL A 306 12.21 11.48 14.42
C VAL A 306 11.20 11.74 15.55
N LEU A 307 11.01 10.86 16.52
CA LEU A 307 10.11 11.10 17.64
C LEU A 307 10.65 12.09 18.70
N GLY A 308 11.89 12.58 18.57
CA GLY A 308 12.49 13.58 19.45
C GLY A 308 13.33 12.99 20.57
N TYR A 309 13.75 11.74 20.43
CA TYR A 309 14.63 11.08 21.39
C TYR A 309 16.11 11.25 21.02
N SER A 310 16.96 11.41 22.02
CA SER A 310 18.41 11.49 21.89
C SER A 310 19.05 10.10 21.97
N HIS A 311 20.36 10.00 21.76
CA HIS A 311 21.14 8.78 21.98
C HIS A 311 21.14 8.28 23.43
N SER A 312 20.75 9.12 24.40
CA SER A 312 20.64 8.69 25.81
C SER A 312 19.41 7.83 26.07
N SER A 313 18.38 7.93 25.21
CA SER A 313 17.13 7.20 25.36
C SER A 313 17.18 5.81 24.74
N SER A 314 16.47 4.84 25.35
CA SER A 314 16.28 3.52 24.74
C SER A 314 15.20 3.47 23.66
N MET A 315 14.67 4.63 23.25
CA MET A 315 13.97 4.78 21.97
C MET A 315 14.93 4.75 20.77
N THR A 316 16.20 5.12 20.97
CA THR A 316 17.23 5.13 19.92
C THR A 316 18.26 4.01 20.15
N TYR A 317 18.92 3.96 21.32
CA TYR A 317 19.92 2.94 21.65
C TYR A 317 19.44 1.98 22.74
N PRO A 318 19.40 0.65 22.48
CA PRO A 318 18.97 -0.31 23.50
C PRO A 318 19.80 -0.21 24.78
N GLN A 319 19.13 -0.31 25.93
CA GLN A 319 19.81 -0.44 27.22
C GLN A 319 19.52 -1.82 27.79
N ASN A 320 20.57 -2.59 28.11
CA ASN A 320 20.45 -3.98 28.57
C ASN A 320 19.61 -4.86 27.62
N ASN A 321 19.76 -4.66 26.31
CA ASN A 321 19.00 -5.34 25.26
C ASN A 321 17.47 -5.08 25.30
N ARG A 322 17.04 -3.97 25.91
CA ARG A 322 15.64 -3.52 25.99
C ARG A 322 15.48 -2.17 25.30
N GLY A 323 14.24 -1.87 24.90
CA GLY A 323 13.87 -0.62 24.25
C GLY A 323 13.25 -0.83 22.86
N ASN A 324 13.14 0.27 22.12
CA ASN A 324 12.42 0.33 20.85
C ASN A 324 12.99 -0.60 19.78
N VAL A 325 14.29 -0.51 19.52
CA VAL A 325 14.98 -1.28 18.47
C VAL A 325 14.79 -2.80 18.58
N PRO A 326 15.10 -3.48 19.71
CA PRO A 326 14.97 -4.93 19.80
C PRO A 326 13.52 -5.41 19.65
N VAL A 327 12.54 -4.64 20.15
CA VAL A 327 11.12 -4.98 20.01
C VAL A 327 10.69 -4.93 18.55
N PHE A 328 11.02 -3.84 17.85
CA PHE A 328 10.69 -3.70 16.43
C PHE A 328 11.40 -4.75 15.56
N MET A 329 12.68 -5.03 15.81
CA MET A 329 13.41 -6.05 15.07
C MET A 329 12.78 -7.43 15.24
N ALA A 330 12.49 -7.83 16.49
CA ALA A 330 11.86 -9.11 16.78
C ALA A 330 10.49 -9.24 16.08
N ARG A 331 9.69 -8.16 16.06
CA ARG A 331 8.41 -8.18 15.36
C ARG A 331 8.57 -8.23 13.85
N GLN A 332 9.51 -7.47 13.28
CA GLN A 332 9.77 -7.48 11.84
C GLN A 332 10.21 -8.87 11.37
N ASP A 333 11.05 -9.58 12.14
CA ASP A 333 11.47 -10.94 11.80
C ASP A 333 10.30 -11.92 11.77
N VAL A 334 9.38 -11.84 12.73
CA VAL A 334 8.14 -12.63 12.74
C VAL A 334 7.27 -12.32 11.52
N MET A 335 7.09 -11.04 11.20
CA MET A 335 6.28 -10.62 10.04
C MET A 335 6.92 -11.03 8.71
N ASN A 336 8.24 -10.94 8.58
CA ASN A 336 9.00 -11.43 7.42
C ASN A 336 8.84 -12.94 7.25
N ALA A 337 9.03 -13.71 8.33
CA ALA A 337 8.87 -15.17 8.30
C ALA A 337 7.44 -15.62 7.95
N ALA A 338 6.43 -14.87 8.39
CA ALA A 338 5.03 -15.12 8.06
C ALA A 338 4.62 -14.61 6.66
N GLY A 339 5.47 -13.83 5.98
CA GLY A 339 5.12 -13.14 4.75
C GLY A 339 3.97 -12.13 4.92
N ASP A 340 3.88 -11.49 6.09
CA ASP A 340 2.75 -10.63 6.45
C ASP A 340 2.84 -9.23 5.83
N PHE A 341 4.01 -8.79 5.39
CA PHE A 341 4.15 -7.47 4.77
C PHE A 341 3.40 -7.33 3.43
N PRO A 342 2.96 -6.11 3.06
CA PRO A 342 2.35 -5.82 1.77
C PRO A 342 3.37 -5.92 0.62
N ILE A 343 4.61 -5.48 0.85
CA ILE A 343 5.69 -5.53 -0.14
C ILE A 343 6.65 -6.66 0.23
N ARG A 344 6.88 -7.59 -0.71
CA ARG A 344 7.69 -8.79 -0.51
C ARG A 344 8.46 -9.10 -1.78
N THR A 345 9.49 -9.94 -1.66
CA THR A 345 10.30 -10.36 -2.80
C THR A 345 9.48 -11.02 -3.92
N ASN A 346 8.42 -11.75 -3.56
CA ASN A 346 7.60 -12.51 -4.51
C ASN A 346 6.51 -11.70 -5.23
N ASN A 347 6.24 -10.46 -4.81
CA ASN A 347 5.27 -9.59 -5.47
C ASN A 347 5.88 -8.25 -5.93
N TYR A 348 7.18 -8.05 -5.70
CA TYR A 348 7.92 -6.89 -6.16
C TYR A 348 7.95 -6.86 -7.70
N TYR A 349 7.57 -5.73 -8.31
CA TYR A 349 7.32 -5.67 -9.75
C TYR A 349 8.60 -5.70 -10.62
N LYS A 350 9.75 -5.31 -10.06
CA LYS A 350 11.06 -5.28 -10.76
C LYS A 350 12.08 -6.19 -10.04
N PRO A 351 12.03 -7.52 -10.23
CA PRO A 351 12.88 -8.46 -9.50
C PRO A 351 14.39 -8.19 -9.60
N ASP A 352 14.85 -7.57 -10.69
CA ASP A 352 16.26 -7.19 -10.90
C ASP A 352 16.77 -6.13 -9.91
N ASP A 353 15.87 -5.42 -9.24
CA ASP A 353 16.24 -4.50 -8.15
C ASP A 353 16.62 -5.27 -6.88
N ILE A 354 16.10 -6.48 -6.68
CA ILE A 354 16.37 -7.28 -5.49
C ILE A 354 17.79 -7.83 -5.58
N PRO A 355 18.68 -7.56 -4.60
CA PRO A 355 20.01 -8.15 -4.60
C PRO A 355 19.93 -9.68 -4.66
N ALA A 356 20.76 -10.28 -5.51
CA ALA A 356 20.91 -11.73 -5.51
C ALA A 356 21.30 -12.21 -4.10
N ALA A 357 20.74 -13.34 -3.67
CA ALA A 357 21.17 -13.98 -2.44
C ALA A 357 22.67 -14.23 -2.53
N LYS A 358 23.47 -13.62 -1.64
CA LYS A 358 24.89 -13.97 -1.55
C LYS A 358 24.95 -15.48 -1.26
N PRO A 359 25.76 -16.26 -1.99
CA PRO A 359 25.97 -17.66 -1.66
C PRO A 359 26.35 -17.74 -0.18
N ALA A 360 25.86 -18.74 0.54
CA ALA A 360 26.21 -18.96 1.94
C ALA A 360 27.70 -19.32 2.05
N THR A 361 28.57 -18.33 1.97
CA THR A 361 29.95 -18.44 2.44
C THR A 361 29.87 -18.60 3.94
N SER A 362 30.24 -19.80 4.41
CA SER A 362 30.40 -20.15 5.82
C SER A 362 30.96 -18.98 6.63
N ALA A 363 30.08 -18.29 7.36
CA ALA A 363 30.44 -17.20 8.26
C ALA A 363 31.16 -17.79 9.49
N ARG A 364 32.46 -18.02 9.33
CA ARG A 364 33.42 -18.00 10.45
C ARG A 364 34.07 -16.62 10.45
N LYS A 365 33.94 -15.95 11.61
CA LYS A 365 34.59 -14.71 12.05
C LYS A 365 34.02 -13.38 11.51
N ALA A 366 32.97 -12.92 12.21
CA ALA A 366 32.74 -11.50 12.47
C ALA A 366 32.05 -11.37 13.85
N ILE A 367 32.73 -11.85 14.89
CA ILE A 367 32.40 -11.57 16.31
C ILE A 367 33.56 -10.77 16.96
N ASP A 368 34.65 -10.49 16.24
CA ASP A 368 35.88 -9.86 16.78
C ASP A 368 36.16 -8.44 16.29
N SER A 369 35.17 -7.71 15.77
CA SER A 369 35.35 -6.26 15.51
C SER A 369 34.14 -5.50 16.02
N GLY A 370 34.16 -5.19 17.32
CA GLY A 370 33.26 -4.24 17.96
C GLY A 370 33.39 -2.86 17.33
N LEU A 371 32.74 -2.66 16.19
CA LEU A 371 32.36 -1.32 15.76
C LEU A 371 31.12 -0.93 16.58
N GLU A 372 31.42 -0.38 17.75
CA GLU A 372 30.54 0.56 18.43
C GLU A 372 30.15 1.66 17.43
N CYS A 373 28.89 2.10 17.49
CA CYS A 373 28.50 3.38 16.88
C CYS A 373 29.34 4.48 17.56
N ILE A 374 30.23 5.11 16.79
CA ILE A 374 31.12 6.20 17.18
C ILE A 374 31.09 7.16 15.97
N HIS A 375 30.71 8.45 16.01
CA HIS A 375 30.43 9.44 17.05
C HIS A 375 29.19 10.27 16.67
#